data_AF-A0A3B8PTV2-F1
#
_entry.id   AF-A0A3B8PTV2-F1
#
_cell.length_a   1.000
_cell.length_b   1.000
_cell.length_c   1.000
_cell.angle_alpha   90.00
_cell.angle_beta   90.00
_cell.angle_gamma   90.00
#
_symmetry.space_group_name_H-M   'P 1'
#
loop_
_entity.id
_entity.type
_entity.pdbx_description
1 polymer ?
#
loop_
_entity_poly.entity_id
_entity_poly.type
_entity_poly.pdbx_seq_one_letter_code
_entity_poly.pdbx_strand_id
1 'polypeptide(L)'
;TMPETIPVGWVWSGRREDLLIERWDLADLFVAVTLNNRAATNAGWSVPPNSTGALGQGTVTTCFLRGTPVQLFGENGQAQTTEVVLAPQSWLYYGGKWQRTGAWNLPPSVPSGSDFAELADAFRRAPINPGSPAETPDHALAAMTNYAVAYQAWAAAGFGSPLQQDAALMQAWRALRQATSELLQAP
;
A
#
# COMPACT_ATOMS: atom_id res chain seq x y z
N THR A 1 -7.60 37.71 -21.14
CA THR A 1 -6.98 38.94 -21.67
C THR A 1 -6.08 38.55 -22.81
N MET A 2 -6.30 39.08 -24.02
CA MET A 2 -5.43 38.76 -25.15
C MET A 2 -4.04 39.38 -24.91
N PRO A 3 -2.95 38.64 -25.08
CA PRO A 3 -1.61 39.19 -24.98
C PRO A 3 -1.34 40.06 -26.22
N GLU A 4 -1.23 41.39 -26.05
CA GLU A 4 -0.85 42.31 -27.14
C GLU A 4 0.64 42.23 -27.52
N THR A 5 1.41 41.46 -26.76
CA THR A 5 2.85 41.31 -26.89
C THR A 5 3.23 39.84 -27.09
N ILE A 6 4.06 39.59 -28.10
CA ILE A 6 4.67 38.29 -28.34
C ILE A 6 5.59 37.98 -27.14
N PRO A 7 5.52 36.78 -26.54
CA PRO A 7 6.42 36.40 -25.46
C PRO A 7 7.89 36.57 -25.85
N VAL A 8 8.69 37.07 -24.91
CA VAL A 8 10.14 37.20 -25.10
C VAL A 8 10.74 35.86 -25.54
N GLY A 9 11.50 35.88 -26.63
CA GLY A 9 12.18 34.71 -27.19
C GLY A 9 11.40 33.94 -28.26
N TRP A 10 10.16 34.34 -28.58
CA TRP A 10 9.40 33.73 -29.67
C TRP A 10 9.63 34.46 -31.00
N VAL A 11 9.78 33.71 -32.08
CA VAL A 11 9.78 34.23 -33.46
C VAL A 11 8.46 33.81 -34.10
N TRP A 12 7.53 34.76 -34.23
CA TRP A 12 6.23 34.55 -34.87
C TRP A 12 6.07 35.52 -36.04
N SER A 13 5.89 34.99 -37.25
CA SER A 13 5.74 35.78 -38.48
C SER A 13 4.29 36.19 -38.80
N GLY A 14 3.32 35.63 -38.07
CA GLY A 14 1.90 35.97 -38.18
C GLY A 14 1.52 37.24 -37.43
N ARG A 15 0.22 37.58 -37.40
CA ARG A 15 -0.27 38.71 -36.60
C ARG A 15 -0.24 38.33 -35.13
N ARG A 16 -0.09 39.33 -34.27
CA ARG A 16 -0.02 39.12 -32.81
C ARG A 16 -1.37 38.62 -32.28
N GLU A 17 -2.46 39.10 -32.88
CA GLU A 17 -3.81 38.61 -32.61
C GLU A 17 -4.05 37.13 -32.98
N ASP A 18 -3.17 36.51 -33.80
CA ASP A 18 -3.29 35.08 -34.14
C ASP A 18 -2.75 34.17 -33.00
N LEU A 19 -2.02 34.72 -32.04
CA LEU A 19 -1.48 33.97 -30.90
C LEU A 19 -2.54 33.81 -29.81
N LEU A 20 -3.25 32.68 -29.85
CA LEU A 20 -4.08 32.22 -28.75
C LEU A 20 -3.20 31.44 -27.76
N ILE A 21 -2.95 32.03 -26.59
CA ILE A 21 -2.27 31.32 -25.49
C ILE A 21 -3.33 30.67 -24.63
N GLU A 22 -3.35 29.34 -24.64
CA GLU A 22 -4.13 28.55 -23.68
C GLU A 22 -3.22 28.12 -22.53
N ARG A 23 -3.68 28.36 -21.29
CA ARG A 23 -3.02 27.86 -20.09
C ARG A 23 -3.75 26.62 -19.62
N TRP A 24 -3.09 25.48 -19.74
CA TRP A 24 -3.56 24.24 -19.15
C TRP A 24 -3.10 24.19 -17.69
N ASP A 25 -4.06 24.11 -16.77
CA ASP A 25 -3.74 23.81 -15.38
C ASP A 25 -3.51 22.31 -15.25
N LEU A 26 -2.27 21.93 -14.92
CA LEU A 26 -1.86 20.55 -14.72
C LEU A 26 -1.70 20.20 -13.24
N ALA A 27 -2.08 21.10 -12.31
CA ALA A 27 -1.88 20.89 -10.88
C ALA A 27 -2.51 19.57 -10.40
N ASP A 28 -3.69 19.22 -10.91
CA ASP A 28 -4.42 17.99 -10.57
C ASP A 28 -3.72 16.69 -11.02
N LEU A 29 -2.75 16.78 -11.92
CA LEU A 29 -1.92 15.66 -12.35
C LEU A 29 -0.77 15.38 -11.39
N PHE A 30 -0.39 16.33 -10.53
CA PHE A 30 0.68 16.14 -9.57
C PHE A 30 0.15 15.61 -8.24
N VAL A 31 0.78 14.55 -7.76
CA VAL A 31 0.38 13.84 -6.55
C VAL A 31 1.57 13.81 -5.59
N ALA A 32 1.34 14.24 -4.36
CA ALA A 32 2.35 14.27 -3.32
C ALA A 32 2.65 12.86 -2.77
N VAL A 33 3.93 12.53 -2.64
CA VAL A 33 4.42 11.34 -1.98
C VAL A 33 5.40 11.76 -0.89
N THR A 34 5.11 11.33 0.33
CA THR A 34 5.96 11.58 1.51
C THR A 34 6.64 10.29 1.93
N LEU A 35 7.96 10.29 2.00
CA LEU A 35 8.77 9.19 2.50
C LEU A 35 9.40 9.61 3.83
N ASN A 36 9.18 8.81 4.87
CA ASN A 36 9.69 9.05 6.22
C ASN A 36 10.60 7.90 6.61
N ASN A 37 11.88 8.15 6.84
CA ASN A 37 12.82 7.16 7.35
C ASN A 37 13.10 7.43 8.84
N ARG A 38 12.67 6.49 9.70
CA ARG A 38 12.95 6.53 11.15
C ARG A 38 14.13 5.65 11.55
N ALA A 39 14.64 4.82 10.65
CA ALA A 39 15.82 4.00 10.89
C ALA A 39 17.10 4.86 10.84
N ALA A 40 18.16 4.37 11.49
CA ALA A 40 19.49 4.97 11.39
C ALA A 40 20.18 4.65 10.06
N THR A 41 19.69 3.65 9.33
CA THR A 41 20.20 3.21 8.02
C THR A 41 19.51 3.94 6.87
N ASN A 42 20.20 4.03 5.73
CA ASN A 42 19.64 4.66 4.53
C ASN A 42 18.67 3.69 3.84
N ALA A 43 17.44 4.13 3.63
CA ALA A 43 16.47 3.42 2.79
C ALA A 43 16.55 3.95 1.35
N GLY A 44 16.29 3.11 0.35
CA GLY A 44 16.33 3.55 -1.05
C GLY A 44 14.94 3.83 -1.62
N TRP A 45 14.86 4.70 -2.62
CA TRP A 45 13.68 4.87 -3.45
C TRP A 45 14.08 5.26 -4.88
N SER A 46 13.29 4.91 -5.89
CA SER A 46 13.55 5.30 -7.28
C SER A 46 12.26 5.57 -8.04
N VAL A 47 12.40 6.34 -9.12
CA VAL A 47 11.36 6.53 -10.14
C VAL A 47 11.99 6.18 -11.48
N PRO A 48 11.60 5.08 -12.13
CA PRO A 48 12.14 4.69 -13.43
C PRO A 48 12.03 5.83 -14.46
N PRO A 49 13.05 6.03 -15.32
CA PRO A 49 14.28 5.25 -15.45
C PRO A 49 15.43 5.73 -14.55
N ASN A 50 15.17 6.60 -13.58
CA ASN A 50 16.22 7.27 -12.81
C ASN A 50 16.90 6.34 -11.79
N SER A 51 18.12 6.74 -11.41
CA SER A 51 18.91 6.09 -10.36
C SER A 51 18.21 6.12 -9.00
N THR A 52 18.43 5.08 -8.21
CA THR A 52 17.97 4.97 -6.82
C THR A 52 18.54 6.10 -5.96
N GLY A 53 17.65 6.92 -5.40
CA GLY A 53 17.97 7.88 -4.35
C GLY A 53 18.07 7.18 -2.99
N ALA A 54 18.99 7.63 -2.15
CA ALA A 54 19.09 7.22 -0.75
C ALA A 54 18.41 8.25 0.15
N LEU A 55 17.57 7.79 1.05
CA LEU A 55 16.94 8.59 2.10
C LEU A 55 17.57 8.22 3.44
N GLY A 56 18.37 9.13 4.00
CA GLY A 56 18.83 9.04 5.39
C GLY A 56 17.69 9.26 6.38
N GLN A 57 18.00 9.23 7.68
CA GLN A 57 16.99 9.47 8.72
C GLN A 57 16.33 10.85 8.53
N GLY A 58 15.01 10.88 8.36
CA GLY A 58 14.29 12.12 8.09
C GLY A 58 13.02 11.94 7.26
N THR A 59 12.54 13.01 6.67
CA THR A 59 11.33 13.01 5.84
C THR A 59 11.58 13.80 4.57
N VAL A 60 11.15 13.25 3.44
CA VAL A 60 11.13 13.92 2.14
C VAL A 60 9.72 13.88 1.59
N THR A 61 9.25 15.00 1.06
CA THR A 61 7.99 15.09 0.31
C THR A 61 8.31 15.59 -1.08
N THR A 62 7.80 14.89 -2.08
CA THR A 62 7.99 15.22 -3.50
C THR A 62 6.68 15.00 -4.25
N CYS A 63 6.52 15.63 -5.41
CA CYS A 63 5.34 15.48 -6.25
C CYS A 63 5.71 14.72 -7.51
N PHE A 64 4.89 13.74 -7.87
CA PHE A 64 5.01 12.98 -9.11
C PHE A 64 3.77 13.14 -9.95
N LEU A 65 3.90 12.91 -11.26
CA LEU A 65 2.73 12.76 -12.11
C LEU A 65 1.93 11.53 -11.68
N ARG A 66 0.60 11.66 -11.73
CA ARG A 66 -0.32 10.55 -11.52
C ARG A 66 -0.03 9.43 -12.52
N GLY A 67 0.10 8.20 -12.05
CA GLY A 67 0.50 7.05 -12.85
C GLY A 67 2.00 6.75 -12.82
N THR A 68 2.82 7.60 -12.20
CA THR A 68 4.26 7.34 -12.05
C THR A 68 4.50 6.17 -11.09
N PRO A 69 5.30 5.15 -11.48
CA PRO A 69 5.72 4.10 -10.57
C PRO A 69 6.84 4.60 -9.65
N VAL A 70 6.69 4.37 -8.35
CA VAL A 70 7.70 4.60 -7.33
C VAL A 70 8.12 3.25 -6.76
N GLN A 71 9.42 2.97 -6.81
CA GLN A 71 10.00 1.76 -6.22
C GLN A 71 10.66 2.12 -4.89
N LEU A 72 10.44 1.30 -3.88
CA LEU A 72 11.01 1.48 -2.55
C LEU A 72 11.95 0.31 -2.24
N PHE A 73 13.13 0.62 -1.76
CA PHE A 73 14.22 -0.33 -1.53
C PHE A 73 14.60 -0.34 -0.05
N GLY A 74 14.95 -1.53 0.43
CA GLY A 74 15.56 -1.68 1.75
C GLY A 74 16.99 -1.13 1.79
N GLU A 75 17.58 -1.16 2.97
CA GLU A 75 18.98 -0.79 3.22
C GLU A 75 20.00 -1.64 2.45
N ASN A 76 19.63 -2.85 2.05
CA ASN A 76 20.43 -3.75 1.23
C ASN A 76 20.34 -3.47 -0.27
N GLY A 77 19.62 -2.42 -0.67
CA GLY A 77 19.38 -2.06 -2.07
C GLY A 77 18.42 -3.00 -2.81
N GLN A 78 17.77 -3.95 -2.12
CA GLN A 78 16.76 -4.82 -2.72
C GLN A 78 15.41 -4.10 -2.75
N ALA A 79 14.69 -4.24 -3.87
CA ALA A 79 13.35 -3.71 -4.00
C ALA A 79 12.41 -4.43 -3.02
N GLN A 80 11.66 -3.67 -2.24
CA GLN A 80 10.67 -4.21 -1.30
C GLN A 80 9.26 -4.06 -1.85
N THR A 81 8.95 -2.90 -2.44
CA THR A 81 7.64 -2.65 -3.04
C THR A 81 7.76 -1.71 -4.23
N THR A 82 6.79 -1.79 -5.14
CA THR A 82 6.63 -0.88 -6.27
C THR A 82 5.17 -0.47 -6.31
N GLU A 83 4.90 0.83 -6.27
CA GLU A 83 3.54 1.35 -6.28
C GLU A 83 3.35 2.44 -7.32
N VAL A 84 2.19 2.44 -7.95
CA VAL A 84 1.79 3.47 -8.90
C VAL A 84 1.12 4.61 -8.15
N VAL A 85 1.64 5.82 -8.32
CA VAL A 85 1.14 7.01 -7.62
C VAL A 85 -0.20 7.44 -8.23
N LEU A 86 -1.30 7.14 -7.55
CA LEU A 86 -2.65 7.50 -8.01
C LEU A 86 -3.33 8.59 -7.15
N ALA A 87 -2.94 8.68 -5.88
CA ALA A 87 -3.45 9.61 -4.88
C ALA A 87 -2.34 9.91 -3.88
N PRO A 88 -2.44 10.95 -3.03
CA PRO A 88 -1.39 11.26 -2.07
C PRO A 88 -1.02 10.05 -1.20
N GLN A 89 0.29 9.77 -1.09
CA GLN A 89 0.78 8.60 -0.35
C GLN A 89 1.80 9.02 0.70
N SER A 90 1.83 8.30 1.81
CA SER A 90 2.85 8.43 2.83
C SER A 90 3.43 7.06 3.15
N TRP A 91 4.75 6.99 3.27
CA TRP A 91 5.49 5.77 3.59
C TRP A 91 6.41 6.02 4.78
N LEU A 92 6.50 5.03 5.66
CA LEU A 92 7.39 4.97 6.81
C LEU A 92 8.37 3.82 6.62
N TYR A 93 9.66 4.09 6.68
CA TYR A 93 10.70 3.09 6.81
C TYR A 93 11.09 2.91 8.28
N TYR A 94 10.82 1.73 8.81
CA TYR A 94 11.15 1.35 10.18
C TYR A 94 11.39 -0.16 10.26
N GLY A 95 12.31 -0.60 11.12
CA GLY A 95 12.62 -2.03 11.29
C GLY A 95 13.10 -2.73 10.01
N GLY A 96 13.75 -1.99 9.10
CA GLY A 96 14.26 -2.52 7.84
C GLY A 96 13.20 -2.69 6.73
N LYS A 97 11.98 -2.15 6.91
CA LYS A 97 10.88 -2.31 5.97
C LYS A 97 10.15 -0.99 5.71
N TRP A 98 9.70 -0.80 4.47
CA TRP A 98 8.73 0.23 4.11
C TRP A 98 7.31 -0.19 4.49
N GLN A 99 6.56 0.73 5.08
CA GLN A 99 5.18 0.58 5.53
C GLN A 99 4.38 1.78 5.04
N ARG A 100 3.13 1.58 4.60
CA ARG A 100 2.30 2.69 4.14
C ARG A 100 1.63 3.38 5.33
N THR A 101 1.97 4.63 5.60
CA THR A 101 1.37 5.41 6.70
C THR A 101 0.01 5.96 6.28
N GLY A 102 -1.01 5.71 7.09
CA GLY A 102 -2.36 6.24 6.87
C GLY A 102 -3.30 5.33 6.07
N ALA A 103 -2.96 4.05 5.86
CA ALA A 103 -3.86 3.05 5.26
C ALA A 103 -5.22 2.91 5.99
N TRP A 104 -5.33 3.40 7.23
CA TRP A 104 -6.56 3.39 8.01
C TRP A 104 -7.51 4.57 7.75
N ASN A 105 -7.04 5.68 7.16
CA ASN A 105 -7.82 6.92 6.98
C ASN A 105 -8.08 7.30 5.51
N LEU A 106 -7.52 6.54 4.56
CA LEU A 106 -7.86 6.67 3.14
C LEU A 106 -8.97 5.68 2.79
N PRO A 107 -9.89 6.00 1.85
CA PRO A 107 -10.84 5.02 1.34
C PRO A 107 -10.07 3.76 0.94
N PRO A 108 -10.55 2.57 1.33
CA PRO A 108 -9.74 1.35 1.31
C PRO A 108 -9.24 1.10 -0.11
N SER A 109 -7.96 1.38 -0.36
CA SER A 109 -7.25 0.77 -1.47
C SER A 109 -7.20 -0.73 -1.22
N VAL A 110 -7.12 -1.53 -2.27
CA VAL A 110 -6.99 -2.99 -2.16
C VAL A 110 -5.86 -3.31 -1.17
N PRO A 111 -6.13 -4.02 -0.05
CA PRO A 111 -5.12 -4.35 0.93
C PRO A 111 -3.94 -5.06 0.27
N SER A 112 -2.74 -4.55 0.49
CA SER A 112 -1.49 -5.14 0.04
C SER A 112 -1.04 -6.25 0.99
N GLY A 113 -0.12 -7.12 0.54
CA GLY A 113 0.47 -8.15 1.41
C GLY A 113 1.15 -7.57 2.65
N SER A 114 1.72 -6.36 2.56
CA SER A 114 2.29 -5.65 3.71
C SER A 114 1.24 -5.21 4.72
N ASP A 115 0.04 -4.81 4.28
CA ASP A 115 -1.05 -4.43 5.19
C ASP A 115 -1.52 -5.63 6.00
N PHE A 116 -1.57 -6.81 5.38
CA PHE A 116 -1.88 -8.06 6.09
C PHE A 116 -0.79 -8.48 7.08
N ALA A 117 0.48 -8.32 6.73
CA ALA A 117 1.58 -8.58 7.65
C ALA A 117 1.57 -7.63 8.85
N GLU A 118 1.31 -6.34 8.62
CA GLU A 118 1.19 -5.35 9.71
C GLU A 118 -0.02 -5.66 10.59
N LEU A 119 -1.17 -6.01 10.01
CA LEU A 119 -2.35 -6.43 10.75
C LEU A 119 -2.05 -7.67 11.61
N ALA A 120 -1.37 -8.67 11.06
CA ALA A 120 -1.00 -9.88 11.79
C ALA A 120 -0.04 -9.58 12.94
N ASP A 121 0.95 -8.70 12.74
CA ASP A 121 1.89 -8.30 13.78
C ASP A 121 1.24 -7.41 14.85
N ALA A 122 0.27 -6.56 14.48
CA ALA A 122 -0.52 -5.78 15.42
C ALA A 122 -1.43 -6.70 16.25
N PHE A 123 -2.03 -7.70 15.61
CA PHE A 123 -2.88 -8.69 16.26
C PHE A 123 -2.10 -9.56 17.26
N ARG A 124 -0.88 -10.00 16.91
CA ARG A 124 0.02 -10.70 17.84
C ARG A 124 0.44 -9.87 19.06
N ARG A 125 0.54 -8.55 18.89
CA ARG A 125 0.91 -7.62 19.97
C ARG A 125 -0.27 -7.20 20.84
N ALA A 126 -1.50 -7.55 20.46
CA ALA A 126 -2.67 -7.23 21.26
C ALA A 126 -2.59 -7.97 22.63
N PRO A 127 -3.01 -7.32 23.74
CA PRO A 127 -3.08 -7.98 25.03
C PRO A 127 -3.93 -9.26 24.96
N ILE A 128 -3.37 -10.38 25.43
CA ILE A 128 -4.10 -11.65 25.49
C ILE A 128 -5.14 -11.56 26.60
N ASN A 129 -6.38 -11.92 26.28
CA ASN A 129 -7.45 -12.01 27.28
C ASN A 129 -7.11 -13.12 28.29
N PRO A 130 -6.93 -12.81 29.59
CA PRO A 130 -6.57 -13.81 30.59
C PRO A 130 -7.64 -14.88 30.83
N GLY A 131 -8.88 -14.66 30.36
CA GLY A 131 -9.97 -15.64 30.42
C GLY A 131 -10.05 -16.59 29.22
N SER A 132 -9.27 -16.37 28.15
CA SER A 132 -9.26 -17.26 26.99
C SER A 132 -8.37 -18.48 27.25
N PRO A 133 -8.89 -19.71 27.14
CA PRO A 133 -8.10 -20.91 27.40
C PRO A 133 -7.07 -21.10 26.29
N ALA A 134 -5.79 -20.82 26.58
CA ALA A 134 -4.58 -21.21 25.81
C ALA A 134 -4.50 -20.82 24.31
N GLU A 135 -5.53 -20.20 23.74
CA GLU A 135 -5.64 -19.85 22.33
C GLU A 135 -4.97 -18.50 22.08
N THR A 136 -3.76 -18.55 21.54
CA THR A 136 -2.97 -17.37 21.24
C THR A 136 -3.44 -16.71 19.94
N PRO A 137 -3.18 -15.40 19.74
CA PRO A 137 -3.34 -14.74 18.44
C PRO A 137 -2.73 -15.54 17.26
N ASP A 138 -1.71 -16.36 17.51
CA ASP A 138 -1.10 -17.24 16.51
C ASP A 138 -2.02 -18.36 16.02
N HIS A 139 -2.88 -18.93 16.87
CA HIS A 139 -3.81 -19.97 16.43
C HIS A 139 -4.89 -19.39 15.51
N ALA A 140 -5.45 -18.22 15.84
CA ALA A 140 -6.39 -17.53 14.96
C ALA A 140 -5.74 -17.11 13.63
N LEU A 141 -4.49 -16.65 13.64
CA LEU A 141 -3.74 -16.35 12.40
C LEU A 141 -3.48 -17.61 11.57
N ALA A 142 -3.15 -18.73 12.19
CA ALA A 142 -3.00 -20.02 11.51
C ALA A 142 -4.33 -20.48 10.90
N ALA A 143 -5.44 -20.37 11.64
CA ALA A 143 -6.78 -20.71 11.15
C ALA A 143 -7.21 -19.82 9.97
N MET A 144 -6.93 -18.52 10.02
CA MET A 144 -7.16 -17.59 8.89
C MET A 144 -6.36 -18.00 7.66
N THR A 145 -5.08 -18.34 7.84
CA THR A 145 -4.20 -18.78 6.75
C THR A 145 -4.71 -20.07 6.11
N ASN A 146 -5.06 -21.06 6.94
CA ASN A 146 -5.60 -22.34 6.48
C ASN A 146 -6.91 -22.16 5.69
N TYR A 147 -7.79 -21.26 6.15
CA TYR A 147 -9.02 -20.92 5.43
C TYR A 147 -8.72 -20.27 4.07
N ALA A 148 -7.79 -19.31 3.99
CA ALA A 148 -7.42 -18.67 2.74
C ALA A 148 -6.84 -19.67 1.71
N VAL A 149 -5.98 -20.58 2.16
CA VAL A 149 -5.43 -21.66 1.31
C VAL A 149 -6.54 -22.60 0.81
N ALA A 150 -7.42 -23.05 1.70
CA ALA A 150 -8.53 -23.92 1.34
C ALA A 150 -9.51 -23.24 0.35
N TYR A 151 -9.74 -21.93 0.53
CA TYR A 151 -10.56 -21.13 -0.36
C TYR A 151 -9.92 -21.00 -1.75
N GLN A 152 -8.62 -20.71 -1.81
CA GLN A 152 -7.89 -20.64 -3.08
C GLN A 152 -7.96 -21.97 -3.84
N ALA A 153 -7.80 -23.10 -3.15
CA ALA A 153 -7.92 -24.42 -3.75
C ALA A 153 -9.33 -24.70 -4.29
N TRP A 154 -10.37 -24.35 -3.54
CA TRP A 154 -11.76 -24.47 -3.99
C TRP A 154 -12.08 -23.58 -5.20
N ALA A 155 -11.56 -22.34 -5.20
CA ALA A 155 -11.69 -21.42 -6.33
C ALA A 155 -10.95 -21.95 -7.58
N ALA A 156 -9.73 -22.46 -7.42
CA ALA A 156 -8.96 -23.06 -8.52
C ALA A 156 -9.63 -24.30 -9.13
N ALA A 157 -10.43 -25.03 -8.34
CA ALA A 157 -11.27 -26.12 -8.81
C ALA A 157 -12.54 -25.65 -9.55
N GLY A 158 -12.67 -24.35 -9.86
CA GLY A 158 -13.79 -23.79 -10.61
C GLY A 158 -15.05 -23.61 -9.78
N PHE A 159 -14.91 -23.42 -8.46
CA PHE A 159 -16.04 -23.34 -7.52
C PHE A 159 -16.93 -24.58 -7.61
N GLY A 160 -16.31 -25.76 -7.67
CA GLY A 160 -17.01 -27.03 -7.82
C GLY A 160 -18.18 -27.17 -6.83
N SER A 161 -19.19 -27.94 -7.26
CA SER A 161 -20.43 -28.40 -6.60
C SER A 161 -20.66 -28.01 -5.13
N PRO A 162 -21.92 -27.80 -4.69
CA PRO A 162 -22.24 -27.26 -3.36
C PRO A 162 -21.35 -27.82 -2.24
N LEU A 163 -20.76 -26.90 -1.46
CA LEU A 163 -19.78 -27.21 -0.43
C LEU A 163 -20.27 -28.35 0.47
N GLN A 164 -19.65 -29.52 0.33
CA GLN A 164 -19.93 -30.65 1.20
C GLN A 164 -19.46 -30.30 2.62
N GLN A 165 -20.18 -30.77 3.64
CA GLN A 165 -19.90 -30.45 5.05
C GLN A 165 -18.49 -30.85 5.50
N ASP A 166 -17.89 -31.84 4.83
CA ASP A 166 -16.55 -32.36 5.12
C ASP A 166 -15.47 -31.84 4.17
N ALA A 167 -15.81 -30.91 3.27
CA ALA A 167 -14.83 -30.28 2.41
C ALA A 167 -13.78 -29.53 3.24
N ALA A 168 -12.52 -29.55 2.80
CA ALA A 168 -11.41 -28.89 3.49
C ALA A 168 -11.70 -27.40 3.78
N LEU A 169 -12.40 -26.72 2.87
CA LEU A 169 -12.86 -25.34 3.07
C LEU A 169 -13.84 -25.20 4.25
N MET A 170 -14.80 -26.12 4.39
CA MET A 170 -15.76 -26.12 5.51
C MET A 170 -15.10 -26.43 6.85
N GLN A 171 -14.13 -27.35 6.86
CA GLN A 171 -13.35 -27.65 8.06
C GLN A 171 -12.49 -26.44 8.48
N ALA A 172 -11.79 -25.81 7.53
CA ALA A 172 -11.00 -24.61 7.80
C ALA A 172 -11.87 -23.43 8.25
N TRP A 173 -13.07 -23.28 7.69
CA TRP A 173 -14.04 -22.27 8.13
C TRP A 173 -14.51 -22.50 9.57
N ARG A 174 -14.83 -23.75 9.96
CA ARG A 174 -15.21 -24.08 11.34
C ARG A 174 -14.08 -23.80 12.32
N ALA A 175 -12.85 -24.19 11.98
CA ALA A 175 -11.67 -23.92 12.80
C ALA A 175 -11.44 -22.41 12.99
N LEU A 176 -11.56 -21.61 11.92
CA LEU A 176 -11.49 -20.15 12.00
C LEU A 176 -12.60 -19.57 12.89
N ARG A 177 -13.84 -20.06 12.73
CA ARG A 177 -14.97 -19.59 13.54
C ARG A 177 -14.79 -19.95 15.02
N GLN A 178 -14.26 -21.12 15.31
CA GLN A 178 -13.96 -21.53 16.68
C GLN A 178 -12.89 -20.62 17.30
N ALA A 179 -11.73 -20.50 16.65
CA ALA A 179 -10.62 -19.67 17.13
C ALA A 179 -11.03 -18.20 17.35
N THR A 180 -11.85 -17.64 16.44
CA THR A 180 -12.38 -16.27 16.59
C THR A 180 -13.42 -16.15 17.69
N SER A 181 -14.27 -17.16 17.89
CA SER A 181 -15.26 -17.15 18.97
C SER A 181 -14.62 -17.22 20.35
N GLU A 182 -13.56 -18.03 20.52
CA GLU A 182 -12.83 -18.19 21.77
C GLU A 182 -12.06 -16.91 22.15
N LEU A 183 -11.53 -16.18 21.16
CA LEU A 183 -10.95 -14.84 21.36
C LEU A 183 -11.96 -13.79 21.84
N LEU A 184 -13.23 -13.93 21.45
CA LEU A 184 -14.29 -12.96 21.73
C LEU A 184 -15.06 -13.24 23.03
N GLN A 185 -14.89 -14.42 23.64
CA GLN A 185 -15.50 -14.68 24.94
C GLN A 185 -14.80 -13.83 26.01
N ALA A 186 -15.42 -12.70 26.34
CA ALA A 186 -15.13 -11.93 27.55
C ALA A 186 -15.52 -12.79 28.78
N PRO A 187 -14.82 -12.61 29.93
CA PRO A 187 -15.24 -13.23 31.18
C PRO A 187 -16.65 -12.80 31.62
#